data_AF-A0A1H4I0G8-F1
#
_entry.id   AF-A0A1H4I0G8-F1
#
_cell.length_a   1.000
_cell.length_b   1.000
_cell.length_c   1.000
_cell.angle_alpha   90.00
_cell.angle_beta   90.00
_cell.angle_gamma   90.00
#
_symmetry.space_group_name_H-M   'P 1'
#
loop_
_entity.id
_entity.type
_entity.pdbx_description
1 polymer ?
#
loop_
_entity_poly.entity_id
_entity_poly.type
_entity_poly.pdbx_seq_one_letter_code
_entity_poly.pdbx_strand_id
1 'polypeptide(L)'
;MKSTGIVRKLDNLGRIVLPKELRDTMEIEEKDPIEFLIDNTRGTIVLRKYQDRLCIFCGSPDNLFLYRDRLICQSCSVSFSNEGSKQTSTHAYILNQDTQTEVKQVRRKANSMESLLILLKENPKASQKELSRLLDLSQGRVSQLLKEVKSKSIEA
;
A
#
# COMPACT_ATOMS: atom_id res chain seq x y z
N MET A 1 -31.98 -6.94 6.50
CA MET A 1 -31.65 -6.76 5.07
C MET A 1 -32.81 -6.04 4.41
N LYS A 2 -32.57 -4.97 3.65
CA LYS A 2 -33.63 -4.31 2.86
C LYS A 2 -33.64 -4.96 1.48
N SER A 3 -34.78 -5.48 1.04
CA SER A 3 -34.94 -6.03 -0.31
C SER A 3 -35.25 -4.88 -1.27
N THR A 4 -34.40 -4.68 -2.27
CA THR A 4 -34.63 -3.66 -3.31
C THR A 4 -35.42 -4.21 -4.50
N GLY A 5 -35.57 -5.54 -4.60
CA GLY A 5 -36.29 -6.19 -5.70
C GLY A 5 -35.66 -6.04 -7.08
N ILE A 6 -34.47 -5.45 -7.19
CA ILE A 6 -33.81 -5.18 -8.46
C ILE A 6 -33.10 -6.43 -8.95
N VAL A 7 -33.47 -6.91 -10.14
CA VAL A 7 -32.82 -8.05 -10.81
C VAL A 7 -32.03 -7.55 -12.02
N ARG A 8 -30.76 -7.95 -12.13
CA ARG A 8 -29.90 -7.65 -13.28
C ARG A 8 -29.26 -8.94 -13.79
N LYS A 9 -29.16 -9.05 -15.11
CA LYS A 9 -28.40 -10.13 -15.76
C LYS A 9 -26.91 -9.83 -15.69
N LEU A 10 -26.11 -10.88 -15.65
CA LEU A 10 -24.67 -10.80 -15.86
C LEU A 10 -24.39 -10.40 -17.31
N ASP A 11 -23.28 -9.71 -17.52
CA ASP A 11 -22.75 -9.52 -18.87
C ASP A 11 -22.00 -10.77 -19.36
N ASN A 12 -21.47 -10.71 -20.59
CA ASN A 12 -20.75 -11.82 -21.22
C ASN A 12 -19.43 -12.19 -20.51
N LEU A 13 -18.91 -11.33 -19.64
CA LEU A 13 -17.67 -11.53 -18.87
C LEU A 13 -17.96 -11.87 -17.39
N GLY A 14 -19.23 -11.98 -17.00
CA GLY A 14 -19.62 -12.24 -15.61
C GLY A 14 -19.58 -11.00 -14.71
N ARG A 15 -19.63 -9.78 -15.27
CA ARG A 15 -19.71 -8.54 -14.49
C ARG A 15 -21.16 -8.26 -14.09
N ILE A 16 -21.35 -7.72 -12.89
CA ILE A 16 -22.64 -7.23 -12.39
C ILE A 16 -22.63 -5.70 -12.48
N VAL A 17 -23.68 -5.13 -13.07
CA VAL A 17 -23.88 -3.67 -13.10
C VAL A 17 -24.63 -3.25 -11.84
N LEU A 18 -24.04 -2.32 -11.07
CA LEU A 18 -24.69 -1.71 -9.92
C LEU A 18 -25.58 -0.52 -10.39
N PRO A 19 -26.91 -0.55 -10.13
CA PRO A 19 -27.81 0.56 -10.43
C PRO A 19 -27.32 1.90 -9.87
N LYS A 20 -27.65 3.00 -10.55
CA LYS A 20 -27.19 4.35 -10.17
C LYS A 20 -27.72 4.75 -8.80
N GLU A 21 -28.96 4.40 -8.49
CA GLU A 21 -29.62 4.69 -7.22
C GLU A 21 -28.89 4.05 -6.03
N LEU A 22 -28.41 2.81 -6.20
CA LEU A 22 -27.62 2.11 -5.18
C LEU A 22 -26.24 2.73 -5.02
N ARG A 23 -25.61 3.14 -6.13
CA ARG A 23 -24.33 3.86 -6.07
C ARG A 23 -24.46 5.16 -5.28
N ASP A 24 -25.50 5.95 -5.54
CA ASP A 24 -25.69 7.24 -4.87
C ASP A 24 -26.02 7.05 -3.39
N THR A 25 -26.89 6.09 -3.05
CA THR A 25 -27.25 5.80 -1.65
C THR A 25 -26.08 5.27 -0.83
N MET A 26 -25.16 4.52 -1.47
CA MET A 26 -23.98 3.97 -0.81
C MET A 26 -22.73 4.85 -0.99
N GLU A 27 -22.85 6.02 -1.63
CA GLU A 27 -21.74 6.92 -1.96
C GLU A 27 -20.59 6.20 -2.68
N ILE A 28 -20.91 5.34 -3.65
CA ILE A 28 -19.93 4.61 -4.46
C ILE A 28 -19.69 5.36 -5.75
N GLU A 29 -18.49 5.89 -5.91
CA GLU A 29 -18.06 6.61 -7.10
C GLU A 29 -17.39 5.69 -8.14
N GLU A 30 -17.08 6.24 -9.31
CA GLU A 30 -16.35 5.50 -10.33
C GLU A 30 -14.94 5.16 -9.85
N LYS A 31 -14.53 3.90 -10.06
CA LYS A 31 -13.23 3.35 -9.65
C LYS A 31 -13.06 3.14 -8.14
N ASP A 32 -14.11 3.34 -7.34
CA ASP A 32 -14.09 2.99 -5.92
C ASP A 32 -13.85 1.49 -5.72
N PRO A 33 -12.96 1.11 -4.78
CA PRO A 33 -12.76 -0.29 -4.45
C PRO A 33 -13.97 -0.82 -3.67
N ILE A 34 -14.47 -1.98 -4.10
CA ILE A 34 -15.58 -2.69 -3.46
C ILE A 34 -15.07 -4.06 -3.00
N GLU A 35 -15.39 -4.39 -1.77
CA GLU A 35 -15.06 -5.68 -1.18
C GLU A 35 -16.22 -6.67 -1.37
N PHE A 36 -15.88 -7.88 -1.81
CA PHE A 36 -16.80 -8.98 -1.97
C PHE A 36 -16.67 -9.92 -0.77
N LEU A 37 -17.77 -10.13 -0.07
CA LEU A 37 -17.87 -11.06 1.04
C LEU A 37 -18.85 -12.17 0.68
N ILE A 38 -18.51 -13.40 1.03
CA ILE A 38 -19.35 -14.58 0.76
C ILE A 38 -19.90 -15.08 2.09
N ASP A 39 -21.22 -15.05 2.24
CA ASP A 39 -21.91 -15.73 3.34
C ASP A 39 -22.31 -17.13 2.86
N ASN A 40 -21.49 -18.11 3.24
CA ASN A 40 -21.68 -19.51 2.88
C ASN A 40 -22.94 -20.13 3.52
N THR A 41 -23.41 -19.62 4.66
CA THR A 41 -24.59 -20.16 5.34
C THR A 41 -25.86 -19.85 4.57
N ARG A 42 -25.92 -18.67 3.94
CA ARG A 42 -27.10 -18.20 3.19
C ARG A 42 -26.93 -18.24 1.67
N GLY A 43 -25.73 -18.58 1.19
CA GLY A 43 -25.39 -18.56 -0.23
C GLY A 43 -25.47 -17.15 -0.83
N THR A 44 -25.24 -16.11 -0.03
CA THR A 44 -25.40 -14.71 -0.46
C THR A 44 -24.05 -14.03 -0.62
N ILE A 45 -23.93 -13.20 -1.65
CA ILE A 45 -22.80 -12.29 -1.83
C ILE A 45 -23.16 -10.94 -1.21
N VAL A 46 -22.29 -10.44 -0.33
CA VAL A 46 -22.42 -9.14 0.30
C VAL A 46 -21.34 -8.21 -0.25
N LEU A 47 -21.77 -7.04 -0.73
CA LEU A 47 -20.89 -6.00 -1.24
C LEU A 47 -20.78 -4.88 -0.20
N ARG A 48 -19.57 -4.39 0.06
CA ARG A 48 -19.34 -3.20 0.89
C ARG A 48 -18.24 -2.30 0.30
N LYS A 49 -18.28 -1.00 0.60
CA LYS A 49 -17.16 -0.09 0.32
C LYS A 49 -15.91 -0.65 0.98
N TYR A 50 -14.85 -0.82 0.19
CA TYR A 50 -13.58 -1.23 0.75
C TYR A 50 -13.02 -0.07 1.57
N GLN A 51 -12.70 -0.36 2.82
CA GLN A 51 -12.04 0.58 3.71
C GLN A 51 -10.65 0.03 3.99
N ASP A 52 -9.64 0.88 3.81
CA ASP A 52 -8.27 0.58 4.21
C ASP A 52 -8.22 0.47 5.74
N ARG A 53 -8.50 -0.73 6.25
CA ARG A 53 -8.28 -1.07 7.65
C ARG A 53 -6.81 -1.39 7.81
N LEU A 54 -5.99 -0.35 7.83
CA LEU A 54 -4.56 -0.46 7.97
C LEU A 54 -4.09 0.40 9.14
N CYS A 55 -3.08 -0.08 9.85
CA CYS A 55 -2.39 0.71 10.85
C CYS A 55 -1.76 1.94 10.19
N ILE A 56 -1.99 3.13 10.75
CA ILE A 56 -1.41 4.38 10.23
C ILE A 56 0.12 4.41 10.23
N PHE A 57 0.76 3.56 11.03
CA PHE A 57 2.22 3.56 11.20
C PHE A 57 2.91 2.51 10.32
N CYS A 58 2.45 1.26 10.37
CA CYS A 58 3.10 0.15 9.69
C CYS A 58 2.32 -0.43 8.52
N GLY A 59 1.06 0.01 8.32
CA GLY A 59 0.19 -0.54 7.28
C GLY A 59 -0.29 -1.97 7.52
N SER A 60 -0.06 -2.56 8.70
CA SER A 60 -0.58 -3.89 9.02
C SER A 60 -2.11 -3.87 9.17
N PRO A 61 -2.83 -4.86 8.63
CA PRO A 61 -4.27 -5.03 8.85
C PRO A 61 -4.61 -5.75 10.18
N ASP A 62 -3.61 -6.24 10.90
CA ASP A 62 -3.81 -7.14 12.04
C ASP A 62 -3.94 -6.39 13.37
N ASN A 63 -4.83 -6.89 14.25
CA ASN A 63 -5.02 -6.40 15.62
C ASN A 63 -5.15 -4.87 15.71
N LEU A 64 -6.00 -4.31 14.84
CA LEU A 64 -6.27 -2.88 14.76
C LEU A 64 -7.27 -2.44 15.83
N PHE A 65 -6.98 -1.31 16.46
CA PHE A 65 -7.91 -0.61 17.34
C PHE A 65 -7.96 0.88 16.96
N LEU A 66 -9.10 1.50 17.25
CA LEU A 66 -9.33 2.91 16.93
C LEU A 66 -8.82 3.78 18.08
N TYR A 67 -7.95 4.74 17.77
CA TYR A 67 -7.45 5.73 18.70
C TYR A 67 -7.50 7.10 18.05
N ARG A 68 -8.31 8.02 18.61
CA ARG A 68 -8.52 9.37 18.05
C ARG A 68 -8.84 9.34 16.55
N ASP A 69 -9.80 8.49 16.18
CA ASP A 69 -10.27 8.29 14.80
C ASP A 69 -9.20 7.78 13.81
N ARG A 70 -8.11 7.20 14.33
CA ARG A 70 -7.08 6.53 13.52
C ARG A 70 -6.90 5.08 13.95
N LEU A 71 -6.65 4.20 12.99
CA LEU A 71 -6.42 2.78 13.24
C LEU A 71 -4.94 2.55 13.57
N ILE A 72 -4.68 1.91 14.71
CA ILE A 72 -3.34 1.56 15.17
C ILE A 72 -3.34 0.07 15.48
N CYS A 73 -2.31 -0.67 15.07
CA CYS A 73 -2.16 -2.08 15.44
C CYS A 73 -1.50 -2.24 16.80
N GLN A 74 -1.75 -3.37 17.45
CA GLN A 74 -1.17 -3.68 18.76
C GLN A 74 0.37 -3.60 18.78
N SER A 75 1.07 -4.03 17.73
CA SER A 75 2.53 -3.96 17.69
C SER A 75 3.03 -2.51 17.74
N CYS A 76 2.48 -1.62 16.91
CA CYS A 76 2.85 -0.20 16.93
C CYS A 76 2.54 0.44 18.28
N SER A 77 1.40 0.10 18.90
CA SER A 77 1.02 0.63 20.22
C SER A 77 2.05 0.32 21.32
N VAL A 78 2.62 -0.88 21.27
CA VAL A 78 3.61 -1.34 22.24
C VAL A 78 4.98 -0.73 21.96
N SER A 79 5.38 -0.63 20.68
CA SER A 79 6.62 0.03 20.28
C SER A 79 6.72 1.46 20.83
N PHE A 80 5.66 2.26 20.67
CA PHE A 80 5.67 3.65 21.18
C PHE A 80 5.67 3.74 22.71
N SER A 81 5.07 2.77 23.40
CA SER A 81 5.06 2.74 24.87
C SER A 81 6.46 2.50 25.45
N ASN A 82 7.34 1.80 24.71
CA ASN A 82 8.69 1.45 25.14
C ASN A 82 9.77 2.44 24.68
N GLU A 83 9.46 3.39 23.80
CA GLU A 83 10.41 4.33 23.18
C GLU A 83 10.56 5.67 23.91
N GLY A 84 10.05 5.78 25.15
CA GLY A 84 10.06 7.01 25.95
C GLY A 84 11.43 7.61 26.33
N SER A 85 12.56 7.15 25.77
CA SER A 85 13.91 7.62 26.13
C SER A 85 14.87 7.90 24.97
N LYS A 86 14.41 7.92 23.70
CA LYS A 86 15.27 8.34 22.57
C LYS A 86 14.59 9.39 21.71
N GLN A 87 14.75 10.65 22.09
CA GLN A 87 14.62 11.75 21.14
C GLN A 87 15.76 11.63 20.11
N THR A 88 15.44 11.65 18.82
CA THR A 88 16.14 12.51 17.84
C THR A 88 15.42 12.51 16.49
N SER A 89 14.85 13.68 16.19
CA SER A 89 14.83 14.33 14.87
C SER A 89 14.59 13.48 13.61
N THR A 90 13.36 13.55 13.09
CA THR A 90 13.10 14.10 11.75
C THR A 90 11.60 14.33 11.59
N HIS A 91 11.18 15.54 11.92
CA HIS A 91 9.88 16.08 11.50
C HIS A 91 9.92 16.38 10.00
N ALA A 92 9.05 15.72 9.24
CA ALA A 92 8.31 16.34 8.15
C ALA A 92 7.13 15.44 7.75
N TYR A 93 6.14 15.27 8.65
CA TYR A 93 4.80 14.91 8.19
C TYR A 93 4.18 16.20 7.63
N ILE A 94 4.39 16.44 6.34
CA ILE A 94 3.67 17.50 5.62
C ILE A 94 2.21 17.05 5.54
N LEU A 95 1.36 17.78 6.26
CA LEU A 95 -0.08 17.79 6.06
C LEU A 95 -0.35 18.30 4.64
N ASN A 96 -0.62 17.38 3.70
CA ASN A 96 -1.23 17.73 2.43
C ASN A 96 -2.74 17.47 2.54
N GLN A 97 -3.48 18.55 2.79
CA GLN A 97 -4.87 18.67 2.37
C GLN A 97 -4.87 18.81 0.84
N ASP A 98 -5.79 18.09 0.20
CA ASP A 98 -6.20 18.23 -1.20
C ASP A 98 -5.16 17.99 -2.32
N THR A 99 -4.96 16.72 -2.68
CA THR A 99 -4.91 16.28 -4.09
C THR A 99 -5.26 14.79 -4.21
N GLN A 100 -6.54 14.48 -4.47
CA GLN A 100 -6.94 13.18 -5.00
C GLN A 100 -6.49 13.08 -6.47
N THR A 101 -5.23 12.74 -6.76
CA THR A 101 -4.87 12.07 -8.04
C THR A 101 -3.51 11.35 -8.12
N GLU A 102 -2.64 11.36 -7.10
CA GLU A 102 -1.27 10.79 -7.27
C GLU A 102 -0.93 9.51 -6.49
N VAL A 103 -1.75 9.06 -5.54
CA VAL A 103 -1.33 7.96 -4.64
C VAL A 103 -1.37 6.56 -5.29
N LYS A 104 -2.09 6.37 -6.40
CA LYS A 104 -2.06 5.10 -7.17
C LYS A 104 -0.82 4.92 -8.06
N GLN A 105 0.07 5.92 -8.15
CA GLN A 105 1.37 5.76 -8.80
C GLN A 105 2.55 5.65 -7.84
N VAL A 106 2.41 5.89 -6.53
CA VAL A 106 3.54 5.82 -5.55
C VAL A 106 3.74 4.40 -4.98
N ARG A 107 3.36 3.37 -5.75
CA ARG A 107 4.31 2.28 -6.03
C ARG A 107 5.18 2.70 -7.22
N ARG A 108 5.78 3.90 -7.19
CA ARG A 108 6.90 4.20 -8.09
C ARG A 108 7.98 3.32 -7.52
N LYS A 109 8.33 2.26 -8.25
CA LYS A 109 9.60 1.53 -8.04
C LYS A 109 10.61 2.58 -7.59
N ALA A 110 11.11 2.49 -6.35
CA ALA A 110 12.39 3.10 -6.08
C ALA A 110 13.27 2.60 -7.22
N ASN A 111 13.80 3.52 -8.03
CA ASN A 111 14.58 3.12 -9.19
C ASN A 111 15.61 2.11 -8.68
N SER A 112 15.80 0.99 -9.36
CA SER A 112 16.72 -0.05 -8.87
C SER A 112 18.11 0.52 -8.49
N MET A 113 18.46 1.66 -9.10
CA MET A 113 19.60 2.52 -8.78
C MET A 113 19.57 3.19 -7.39
N GLU A 114 18.45 3.76 -7.00
CA GLU A 114 18.31 4.52 -5.75
C GLU A 114 18.31 3.58 -4.53
N SER A 115 17.63 2.44 -4.65
CA SER A 115 17.71 1.35 -3.67
C SER A 115 19.11 0.74 -3.58
N LEU A 116 19.85 0.66 -4.69
CA LEU A 116 21.24 0.19 -4.71
C LEU A 116 22.20 1.18 -4.03
N LEU A 117 22.01 2.49 -4.21
CA LEU A 117 22.84 3.53 -3.58
C LEU A 117 22.68 3.55 -2.06
N ILE A 118 21.44 3.38 -1.56
CA ILE A 118 21.16 3.27 -0.13
C ILE A 118 21.88 2.05 0.45
N LEU A 119 21.75 0.88 -0.20
CA LEU A 119 22.39 -0.36 0.26
C LEU A 119 23.93 -0.30 0.23
N LEU A 120 24.52 0.39 -0.74
CA LEU A 120 25.99 0.57 -0.78
C LEU A 120 26.49 1.49 0.33
N LYS A 121 25.70 2.49 0.75
CA LYS A 121 26.03 3.35 1.90
C LYS A 121 25.94 2.58 3.22
N GLU A 122 24.94 1.73 3.36
CA GLU A 122 24.75 0.90 4.56
C GLU A 122 25.72 -0.29 4.61
N ASN A 123 26.14 -0.82 3.45
CA ASN A 123 26.99 -2.01 3.35
C ASN A 123 28.07 -1.86 2.25
N PRO A 124 29.17 -1.10 2.50
CA PRO A 124 30.15 -0.74 1.47
C PRO A 124 31.00 -1.90 0.93
N LYS A 125 30.98 -3.07 1.59
CA LYS A 125 31.72 -4.27 1.17
C LYS A 125 30.82 -5.40 0.65
N ALA A 126 29.52 -5.17 0.49
CA ALA A 126 28.59 -6.20 0.05
C ALA A 126 28.96 -6.74 -1.35
N SER A 127 28.91 -8.06 -1.51
CA SER A 127 29.13 -8.70 -2.79
C SER A 127 27.94 -8.51 -3.74
N GLN A 128 28.17 -8.61 -5.05
CA GLN A 128 27.09 -8.51 -6.06
C GLN A 128 25.98 -9.57 -5.84
N LYS A 129 26.34 -10.71 -5.23
CA LYS A 129 25.41 -11.80 -4.89
C LYS A 129 24.53 -11.49 -3.69
N GLU A 130 25.03 -10.75 -2.72
CA GLU A 130 24.25 -10.29 -1.58
C GLU A 130 23.29 -9.18 -1.99
N LEU A 131 23.76 -8.23 -2.81
CA LEU A 131 22.92 -7.16 -3.36
C LEU A 131 21.79 -7.70 -4.23
N SER A 132 22.02 -8.77 -5.01
CA SER A 132 20.96 -9.41 -5.79
C SER A 132 19.84 -10.00 -4.93
N ARG A 133 20.19 -10.57 -3.77
CA ARG A 133 19.21 -11.17 -2.86
C ARG A 133 18.41 -10.11 -2.12
N LEU A 134 19.05 -9.00 -1.74
CA LEU A 134 18.42 -7.91 -1.00
C LEU A 134 17.49 -7.06 -1.86
N LEU A 135 17.81 -6.89 -3.15
CA LEU A 135 17.02 -6.08 -4.09
C LEU A 135 16.00 -6.88 -4.90
N ASP A 136 15.98 -8.21 -4.75
CA ASP A 136 15.19 -9.14 -5.57
C ASP A 136 15.41 -8.91 -7.09
N LEU A 137 16.69 -8.81 -7.48
CA LEU A 137 17.12 -8.59 -8.86
C LEU A 137 18.11 -9.66 -9.32
N SER A 138 18.19 -9.89 -10.63
CA SER A 138 19.22 -10.77 -11.19
C SER A 138 20.62 -10.16 -11.02
N GLN A 139 21.64 -11.00 -10.84
CA GLN A 139 23.03 -10.52 -10.71
C GLN A 139 23.51 -9.71 -11.91
N GLY A 140 23.05 -10.07 -13.11
CA GLY A 140 23.32 -9.32 -14.34
C GLY A 140 22.75 -7.89 -14.28
N ARG A 141 21.54 -7.72 -13.75
CA ARG A 141 20.92 -6.40 -13.59
C ARG A 141 21.63 -5.56 -12.53
N VAL A 142 22.01 -6.16 -11.40
CA VAL A 142 22.81 -5.49 -10.35
C VAL A 142 24.17 -5.04 -10.89
N SER A 143 24.83 -5.86 -11.70
CA SER A 143 26.11 -5.53 -12.34
C SER A 143 26.00 -4.33 -13.30
N GLN A 144 24.93 -4.26 -14.11
CA GLN A 144 24.65 -3.11 -14.98
C GLN A 144 24.40 -1.84 -14.18
N LEU A 145 23.58 -1.91 -13.13
CA LEU A 145 23.28 -0.77 -12.25
C LEU A 145 24.55 -0.25 -11.56
N LEU A 146 25.43 -1.14 -11.08
CA LEU A 146 26.72 -0.76 -10.51
C LEU A 146 27.64 -0.05 -11.53
N LYS A 147 27.59 -0.45 -12.81
CA LYS A 147 28.33 0.23 -13.88
C LYS A 147 27.76 1.61 -14.18
N GLU A 148 26.43 1.74 -14.24
CA GLU A 148 25.73 3.01 -14.45
C GLU A 148 25.97 4.01 -13.30
N VAL A 149 26.08 3.55 -12.04
CA VAL A 149 26.42 4.42 -10.89
C VAL A 149 27.85 4.94 -11.04
N LYS A 150 28.80 4.04 -11.35
CA LYS A 150 30.22 4.40 -11.47
C LYS A 150 30.46 5.35 -12.64
N SER A 151 29.81 5.16 -13.79
CA SER A 151 29.95 6.07 -14.93
C SER A 151 29.44 7.48 -14.59
N LYS A 152 28.32 7.59 -13.86
CA LYS A 152 27.75 8.89 -13.44
C LYS A 152 28.56 9.60 -12.36
N SER A 153 29.38 8.88 -11.60
CA SER A 153 30.25 9.47 -10.58
C SER A 153 31.54 10.05 -11.17
N ILE A 154 31.86 9.71 -12.42
CA ILE A 154 33.06 10.18 -13.15
C ILE A 154 32.75 11.45 -13.98
N GLU A 155 31.46 11.72 -14.24
CA GLU A 155 30.99 12.88 -15.03
C GLU A 155 30.53 14.07 -14.16
N ALA A 156 30.71 14.01 -12.83
CA ALA A 156 30.40 15.07 -11.86
C ALA A 156 31.67 15.52 -11.14
#